data_AF-A0A7C4ZXW9-F1
#
_entry.id   AF-A0A7C4ZXW9-F1
#
_cell.length_a   1.000
_cell.length_b   1.000
_cell.length_c   1.000
_cell.angle_alpha   90.00
_cell.angle_beta   90.00
_cell.angle_gamma   90.00
#
_symmetry.space_group_name_H-M   'P 1'
#
loop_
_entity.id
_entity.type
_entity.pdbx_description
1 polymer ?
#
loop_
_entity_poly.entity_id
_entity_poly.type
_entity_poly.pdbx_seq_one_letter_code
_entity_poly.pdbx_strand_id
1 'polypeptide(L)' 'LASALMAYLLPSGAPSIIAYTSGVLGTLIGADILNLHKIPEIGARIASIGGAGTFDGIFLSGIISVLLV' A
#
# COMPACT_ATOMS: atom_id res chain seq x y z
N LEU A 1 -4.97 -6.02 -4.18
CA LEU A 1 -6.17 -6.64 -4.79
C LEU A 1 -7.31 -5.64 -4.96
N ALA A 2 -7.80 -4.99 -3.89
CA ALA A 2 -8.79 -3.92 -4.01
C ALA A 2 -8.35 -2.79 -4.95
N SER A 3 -7.06 -2.41 -4.91
CA SER A 3 -6.43 -1.45 -5.81
C SER A 3 -6.45 -1.88 -7.29
N ALA A 4 -6.13 -3.14 -7.57
CA ALA A 4 -6.19 -3.71 -8.92
C ALA A 4 -7.63 -3.75 -9.47
N LEU A 5 -8.60 -4.05 -8.61
CA LEU A 5 -10.01 -4.03 -8.97
C LEU A 5 -10.49 -2.60 -9.30
N MET A 6 -10.08 -1.61 -8.50
CA MET A 6 -10.33 -0.19 -8.79
C MET A 6 -9.71 0.25 -10.12
N ALA A 7 -8.49 -0.19 -10.42
CA ALA A 7 -7.84 0.10 -11.70
C ALA A 7 -8.61 -0.42 -12.92
N TYR A 8 -9.29 -1.56 -12.80
CA TYR A 8 -10.10 -2.14 -13.87
C TYR A 8 -11.50 -1.50 -13.96
N LEU A 9 -12.09 -1.11 -12.83
CA LEU A 9 -13.43 -0.51 -12.76
C LEU A 9 -13.44 0.97 -13.18
N LEU A 10 -12.35 1.71 -12.96
CA LEU A 10 -12.27 3.10 -13.43
C LEU A 10 -11.91 3.12 -14.92
N PRO A 11 -12.76 3.71 -15.79
CA PRO A 11 -12.44 3.89 -17.20
C PRO A 11 -11.33 4.93 -17.30
N SER A 12 -10.10 4.43 -17.30
CA SER A 12 -8.89 5.23 -17.32
C SER A 12 -7.95 4.64 -18.38
N GLY A 13 -7.28 5.50 -19.14
CA GLY A 13 -6.23 5.07 -20.06
C GLY A 13 -4.94 4.63 -19.35
N ALA A 14 -4.94 4.49 -18.02
CA ALA A 14 -3.76 4.23 -17.21
C ALA A 14 -4.07 3.38 -15.95
N PRO A 15 -4.54 2.12 -16.12
CA PRO A 15 -4.90 1.24 -15.01
C PRO A 15 -3.72 0.97 -14.06
N SER A 16 -2.50 0.87 -14.58
CA SER A 16 -1.29 0.70 -13.77
C SER A 16 -1.08 1.83 -12.75
N ILE A 17 -1.32 3.09 -13.15
CA ILE A 17 -1.20 4.25 -12.26
C ILE A 17 -2.23 4.17 -11.13
N ILE A 18 -3.48 3.86 -11.46
CA ILE A 18 -4.55 3.74 -10.47
C ILE A 18 -4.24 2.60 -9.49
N ALA A 19 -3.82 1.44 -9.98
CA ALA A 19 -3.47 0.30 -9.15
C ALA A 19 -2.31 0.61 -8.19
N TYR A 20 -1.29 1.33 -8.69
CA TYR A 20 -0.16 1.73 -7.88
C TYR A 20 -0.57 2.74 -6.80
N THR A 21 -1.15 3.88 -7.21
CA THR A 21 -1.48 4.96 -6.29
C THR A 21 -2.50 4.51 -5.24
N SER A 22 -3.56 3.81 -5.64
CA SER A 22 -4.55 3.31 -4.68
C SER A 22 -4.00 2.20 -3.77
N GLY A 23 -3.10 1.35 -4.28
CA GLY A 23 -2.46 0.30 -3.49
C GLY A 23 -1.49 0.84 -2.44
N VAL A 24 -0.64 1.80 -2.83
CA VAL A 24 0.31 2.46 -1.92
C VAL A 24 -0.44 3.28 -0.88
N LEU A 25 -1.37 4.13 -1.30
CA LEU A 25 -2.17 4.95 -0.36
C LEU A 25 -3.01 4.07 0.57
N GLY A 26 -3.61 3.00 0.05
CA GLY A 26 -4.39 2.06 0.87
C GLY A 26 -3.54 1.35 1.92
N THR A 27 -2.32 0.93 1.56
CA THR A 27 -1.39 0.31 2.51
C THR A 27 -0.93 1.31 3.55
N LEU A 28 -0.53 2.52 3.14
CA LEU A 28 0.03 3.52 4.03
C LEU A 28 -1.04 4.09 4.99
N ILE A 29 -2.25 4.33 4.51
CA ILE A 29 -3.34 4.77 5.39
C ILE A 29 -3.77 3.61 6.30
N GLY A 30 -4.04 2.44 5.71
CA GLY A 30 -4.65 1.32 6.41
C GLY A 30 -3.73 0.58 7.37
N ALA A 31 -2.55 0.19 6.91
CA ALA A 31 -1.61 -0.62 7.69
C ALA A 31 -0.76 0.25 8.63
N ASP A 32 -0.34 1.43 8.17
CA ASP A 32 0.56 2.29 8.93
C ASP A 32 -0.19 3.33 9.78
N ILE A 33 -0.86 4.31 9.14
CA ILE A 33 -1.43 5.47 9.83
C ILE A 33 -2.49 5.05 10.86
N LEU A 34 -3.41 4.15 10.49
CA LEU A 34 -4.48 3.71 11.40
C LEU A 34 -3.94 2.89 12.58
N ASN A 35 -2.74 2.31 12.49
CA ASN A 35 -2.14 1.51 13.56
C ASN A 35 -1.12 2.27 14.42
N LEU A 36 -0.85 3.55 14.15
CA LEU A 36 0.07 4.37 14.92
C LEU A 36 -0.23 4.39 16.43
N HIS A 37 -1.50 4.26 16.81
CA HIS A 37 -1.92 4.22 18.21
C HIS A 37 -1.38 3.01 18.97
N LYS A 38 -0.95 1.94 18.28
CA LYS A 38 -0.39 0.73 18.88
C LYS A 38 1.10 0.85 19.16
N ILE A 39 1.81 1.78 18.51
CA ILE A 39 3.27 1.95 18.63
C ILE A 39 3.72 2.21 20.07
N PRO A 40 3.02 3.03 20.90
CA PRO A 40 3.38 3.24 22.30
C PRO A 40 3.32 1.95 23.15
N GLU A 41 2.47 0.99 22.79
CA GLU A 41 2.28 -0.27 23.53
C GLU A 41 3.43 -1.25 23.34
N ILE A 42 4.19 -1.10 22.25
CA ILE A 42 5.26 -2.03 21.85
C ILE A 42 6.60 -1.71 22.57
N GLY A 43 6.68 -0.59 23.29
CA GLY A 43 7.89 -0.17 24.00
C GLY A 43 9.09 0.18 23.10
N ALA A 44 8.86 0.30 21.78
CA ALA A 44 9.89 0.58 20.80
C ALA A 44 10.25 2.08 20.82
N ARG A 45 11.55 2.38 20.97
CA ARG A 45 12.07 3.77 20.95
C ARG A 45 12.03 4.39 19.54
N ILE A 46 12.08 3.54 18.52
CA ILE A 46 12.02 3.89 17.10
C ILE A 46 11.23 2.77 16.41
N ALA A 47 10.22 3.13 15.62
CA ALA A 47 9.48 2.21 14.77
C ALA A 47 9.70 2.58 13.29
N SER A 48 10.08 1.60 12.47
CA SER A 48 10.12 1.77 11.02
C SER A 48 8.73 1.51 10.47
N ILE A 49 8.17 2.50 9.78
CA ILE A 49 6.86 2.44 9.16
C ILE A 49 7.05 2.15 7.68
N GLY A 50 6.28 1.21 7.15
CA GLY A 50 6.54 0.64 5.83
C GLY A 50 7.68 -0.38 5.86
N GLY A 51 7.31 -1.64 5.59
CA GLY A 51 8.15 -2.76 5.17
C GLY A 51 9.57 -2.88 5.71
N ALA A 52 9.81 -2.65 7.01
CA ALA A 52 11.09 -2.67 7.73
C ALA A 52 12.10 -3.79 7.34
N GLY A 53 12.62 -3.76 6.10
CA GLY A 53 13.38 -4.82 5.45
C GLY A 53 12.58 -5.97 4.78
N THR A 54 11.25 -5.89 4.63
CA THR A 54 10.39 -7.00 4.11
C THR A 54 9.49 -6.56 2.94
N PHE A 55 9.03 -7.50 2.11
CA PHE A 55 8.05 -7.28 1.05
C PHE A 55 6.67 -6.84 1.60
N ASP A 56 6.47 -5.53 1.77
CA ASP A 56 5.24 -4.91 2.29
C ASP A 56 4.17 -4.64 1.20
N GLY A 57 2.99 -4.19 1.61
CA GLY A 57 1.87 -3.86 0.74
C GLY A 57 2.20 -2.74 -0.27
N ILE A 58 3.10 -1.81 0.04
CA ILE A 58 3.60 -0.81 -0.92
C ILE A 58 4.38 -1.50 -2.04
N PHE A 59 5.30 -2.41 -1.69
CA PHE A 59 6.11 -3.15 -2.65
C PHE A 59 5.24 -4.07 -3.53
N LEU A 60 4.32 -4.82 -2.91
CA LEU A 60 3.41 -5.71 -3.63
C LEU A 60 2.45 -4.91 -4.53
N SER A 61 2.02 -3.72 -4.12
CA SER A 61 1.22 -2.82 -4.95
C SER A 61 1.99 -2.37 -6.19
N GLY A 62 3.31 -2.14 -6.06
CA GLY A 62 4.22 -1.91 -7.18
C GLY A 62 4.21 -3.06 -8.18
N ILE A 63 4.48 -4.29 -7.74
CA ILE A 63 4.48 -5.47 -8.61
C ILE A 63 3.13 -5.64 -9.31
N ILE A 64 2.03 -5.59 -8.55
CA ILE A 64 0.68 -5.78 -9.10
C ILE A 64 0.35 -4.69 -10.13
N SER A 65 0.78 -3.45 -9.89
CA SER A 65 0.51 -2.34 -10.81
C SER A 65 1.20 -2.50 -12.17
N VAL A 66 2.44 -3.02 -12.19
CA VAL A 66 3.21 -3.26 -13.42
C VAL A 66 2.63 -4.44 -14.22
N LEU A 67 2.00 -5.40 -13.55
CA LEU A 67 1.34 -6.54 -14.22
C LEU A 67 0.01 -6.16 -14.88
N LEU A 68 -0.56 -4.98 -14.57
CA LEU A 68 -1.82 -4.49 -15.10
C LEU A 68 -1.65 -3.56 -16.33
N VAL A 69 -0.57 -3.74 -17.10
CA VAL A 69 -0.34 -3.06 -18.39
C VAL A 69 -1.42 -3.41 -19.41
#